data_AF-A0A2S7VQI3-F1
#
_entry.id   AF-A0A2S7VQI3-F1
#
_cell.length_a   1.000
_cell.length_b   1.000
_cell.length_c   1.000
_cell.angle_alpha   90.00
_cell.angle_beta   90.00
_cell.angle_gamma   90.00
#
_symmetry.space_group_name_H-M   'P 1'
#
loop_
_entity.id
_entity.type
_entity.pdbx_description
1 polymer ?
#
loop_
_entity_poly.entity_id
_entity_poly.type
_entity_poly.pdbx_seq_one_letter_code
_entity_poly.pdbx_strand_id
1 'polypeptide(L)' 'MKTLLKTITSGEDKIYVYEAGYVEGVKAAEAYLAGSDGWGASMYFPLYKVEDFAQNQAQVAKFLELAKEKLGMKAEPCNT' A
#
# COMPACT_ATOMS: atom_id res chain seq x y z
N MET A 1 0.00 2.86 -19.23
CA MET A 1 -1.15 2.48 -18.38
C MET A 1 -0.61 1.52 -17.33
N LYS A 2 -0.84 1.76 -16.02
CA LYS A 2 -0.35 0.84 -14.97
C LYS A 2 -1.24 -0.41 -14.95
N THR A 3 -0.65 -1.60 -14.93
CA THR A 3 -1.41 -2.86 -14.85
C THR A 3 -1.79 -3.14 -13.40
N LEU A 4 -3.08 -3.20 -13.08
CA LEU A 4 -3.53 -3.62 -11.76
C LEU A 4 -3.30 -5.13 -11.62
N LEU A 5 -2.51 -5.53 -10.63
CA LEU A 5 -2.20 -6.92 -10.32
C LEU A 5 -3.18 -7.48 -9.29
N LYS A 6 -3.47 -6.70 -8.25
CA LYS A 6 -4.28 -7.16 -7.11
C LYS A 6 -4.94 -6.00 -6.38
N THR A 7 -6.07 -6.27 -5.76
CA THR A 7 -6.70 -5.38 -4.77
C THR A 7 -6.74 -6.12 -3.44
N ILE A 8 -6.21 -5.51 -2.40
CA ILE A 8 -6.23 -6.05 -1.03
C ILE A 8 -7.20 -5.20 -0.24
N THR A 9 -8.15 -5.85 0.43
CA THR A 9 -9.13 -5.19 1.29
C THR A 9 -8.81 -5.50 2.74
N SER A 10 -8.72 -4.48 3.59
CA SER A 10 -8.52 -4.62 5.03
C SER A 10 -9.46 -3.66 5.76
N GLY A 11 -10.55 -4.20 6.31
CA GLY A 11 -11.65 -3.37 6.79
C GLY A 11 -12.26 -2.54 5.66
N GLU A 12 -12.27 -1.22 5.83
CA GLU A 12 -12.75 -0.27 4.81
C GLU A 12 -11.65 0.19 3.85
N ASP A 13 -10.39 -0.11 4.16
CA ASP A 13 -9.25 0.31 3.34
C ASP A 13 -9.07 -0.61 2.14
N LYS A 14 -8.76 0.00 0.99
CA LYS A 14 -8.39 -0.69 -0.24
C LYS A 14 -6.99 -0.31 -0.66
N ILE A 15 -6.14 -1.32 -0.76
CA ILE A 15 -4.78 -1.19 -1.29
C ILE A 15 -4.79 -1.74 -2.71
N TYR A 16 -4.35 -0.92 -3.66
CA TYR A 16 -4.21 -1.32 -5.05
C TYR A 16 -2.76 -1.66 -5.31
N VAL A 17 -2.52 -2.86 -5.85
CA VAL A 17 -1.18 -3.32 -6.19
C VAL A 17 -1.04 -3.30 -7.71
N TYR A 18 -0.11 -2.48 -8.21
CA TYR A 18 0.16 -2.33 -9.63
C TYR A 18 1.50 -2.95 -10.02
N GLU A 19 1.61 -3.38 -11.26
CA GLU A 19 2.91 -3.64 -11.87
C GLU A 19 3.67 -2.32 -12.01
N ALA A 20 4.89 -2.30 -11.48
CA ALA A 20 5.80 -1.18 -11.58
C ALA A 20 6.98 -1.51 -12.51
N GLY A 21 7.94 -0.59 -12.59
CA GLY A 21 9.17 -0.81 -13.34
C GLY A 21 10.14 -1.76 -12.64
N TYR A 22 11.41 -1.38 -12.58
CA TYR A 22 12.46 -2.14 -11.91
C TYR A 22 13.04 -1.30 -10.78
N VAL A 23 13.28 -1.93 -9.63
CA VAL A 23 14.01 -1.36 -8.50
C VAL A 23 15.23 -2.23 -8.29
N GLU A 24 16.43 -1.64 -8.37
CA GLU A 24 17.70 -2.36 -8.20
C GLU A 24 17.85 -3.60 -9.11
N GLY A 25 17.35 -3.51 -10.35
CA GLY A 25 17.40 -4.60 -11.33
C GLY A 25 16.34 -5.69 -11.16
N VAL A 26 15.47 -5.59 -10.15
CA VAL A 26 14.39 -6.53 -9.90
C VAL A 26 13.05 -5.91 -10.32
N LYS A 27 12.22 -6.68 -11.04
CA LYS A 27 10.87 -6.21 -11.41
C LYS A 27 10.06 -5.94 -10.15
N ALA A 28 9.42 -4.78 -10.08
CA ALA A 28 8.76 -4.29 -8.87
C ALA A 28 7.23 -4.27 -9.01
N ALA A 29 6.56 -4.30 -7.86
CA ALA A 29 5.16 -3.94 -7.69
C ALA A 29 5.06 -2.68 -6.83
N GLU A 30 3.98 -1.92 -7.03
CA GLU A 30 3.63 -0.74 -6.25
C GLU A 30 2.36 -1.02 -5.48
N ALA A 31 2.43 -1.06 -4.15
CA ALA A 31 1.24 -0.99 -3.29
C ALA A 31 0.87 0.48 -3.10
N TYR A 32 -0.39 0.82 -3.36
CA TYR A 32 -0.92 2.17 -3.34
C TYR A 32 -2.16 2.25 -2.46
N LEU A 33 -2.16 3.20 -1.52
CA LEU A 33 -3.32 3.62 -0.74
C LEU A 33 -3.74 5.02 -1.18
N ALA A 34 -4.99 5.16 -1.62
CA ALA A 34 -5.55 6.46 -1.98
C ALA A 34 -5.89 7.27 -0.72
N GLY A 35 -5.46 8.53 -0.68
CA GLY A 35 -5.90 9.52 0.31
C GLY A 35 -7.09 10.35 -0.17
N SER A 36 -7.56 11.25 0.69
CA SER A 36 -8.78 12.05 0.48
C SER A 36 -8.64 13.14 -0.60
N ASP A 37 -7.44 13.70 -0.78
CA ASP A 37 -7.21 14.91 -1.60
C ASP A 37 -6.59 14.62 -2.98
N GLY A 38 -6.89 13.46 -3.55
CA GLY A 38 -6.41 13.08 -4.89
C GLY A 38 -4.92 12.71 -4.95
N TRP A 39 -4.25 12.61 -3.81
CA TRP A 39 -2.92 12.03 -3.66
C TRP A 39 -2.97 10.79 -2.77
N GLY A 40 -1.94 9.97 -2.80
CA GLY A 40 -1.90 8.71 -2.07
C GLY A 40 -0.48 8.33 -1.66
N ALA A 41 -0.39 7.32 -0.80
CA ALA A 41 0.87 6.77 -0.35
C ALA A 41 1.18 5.49 -1.15
N SER A 42 2.42 5.40 -1.64
CA SER A 42 2.90 4.25 -2.42
C SER A 42 4.13 3.62 -1.78
N MET A 43 4.24 2.29 -1.87
CA MET A 43 5.43 1.53 -1.51
C MET A 43 5.81 0.61 -2.67
N TYR A 44 7.10 0.56 -2.99
CA TYR A 44 7.64 -0.39 -3.97
C TYR A 44 8.21 -1.62 -3.26
N PHE A 45 8.00 -2.79 -3.84
CA PHE A 45 8.57 -4.05 -3.38
C PHE A 45 8.73 -5.02 -4.56
N PRO A 46 9.51 -6.10 -4.45
CA PRO A 46 9.70 -7.03 -5.55
C PRO A 46 8.39 -7.66 -6.05
N LEU A 47 8.18 -7.72 -7.36
CA LEU A 47 6.94 -8.19 -7.99
C LEU A 47 6.59 -9.62 -7.56
N TYR A 48 7.58 -10.49 -7.40
CA TYR A 48 7.36 -11.88 -6.99
C TYR A 48 6.85 -12.02 -5.53
N LYS A 49 6.85 -10.94 -4.73
CA LYS A 49 6.32 -10.93 -3.36
C LYS A 49 4.87 -10.46 -3.25
N VAL A 50 4.17 -10.19 -4.37
CA VAL A 50 2.78 -9.71 -4.33
C VAL A 50 1.84 -10.64 -3.56
N GLU A 51 1.97 -11.95 -3.79
CA GLU A 51 1.12 -12.93 -3.08
C GLU A 51 1.47 -13.02 -1.59
N ASP A 52 2.76 -13.02 -1.24
CA ASP A 52 3.24 -13.00 0.16
C ASP A 52 2.74 -11.77 0.91
N PHE A 53 2.90 -10.58 0.30
CA PHE A 53 2.39 -9.33 0.87
C PHE A 53 0.88 -9.39 1.09
N ALA A 54 0.11 -9.86 0.10
CA ALA A 54 -1.35 -9.94 0.20
C ALA A 54 -1.86 -10.91 1.27
N GLN A 55 -1.12 -11.98 1.55
CA GLN A 55 -1.49 -12.98 2.56
C GLN A 55 -0.98 -12.61 3.96
N ASN A 56 0.04 -11.76 4.05
CA ASN A 56 0.64 -11.36 5.31
C ASN A 56 -0.10 -10.17 5.94
N GLN A 57 -1.09 -10.47 6.78
CA GLN A 57 -1.91 -9.46 7.46
C GLN A 57 -1.09 -8.45 8.26
N ALA A 58 0.03 -8.86 8.86
CA ALA A 58 0.89 -7.96 9.64
C ALA A 58 1.59 -6.93 8.74
N GLN A 59 2.09 -7.34 7.58
CA GLN A 59 2.69 -6.42 6.60
C GLN A 59 1.66 -5.46 6.02
N VAL A 60 0.47 -5.97 5.67
CA VAL A 60 -0.66 -5.15 5.19
C VAL A 60 -1.06 -4.10 6.23
N ALA A 61 -1.22 -4.51 7.49
CA ALA A 61 -1.56 -3.60 8.58
C ALA A 61 -0.47 -2.54 8.80
N LYS A 62 0.81 -2.94 8.74
CA LYS A 62 1.92 -1.99 8.90
C LYS A 62 2.02 -1.01 7.74
N PHE A 63 1.80 -1.46 6.51
CA PHE A 63 1.70 -0.58 5.34
C PHE A 63 0.58 0.44 5.53
N LEU A 64 -0.62 0.01 5.93
CA LEU A 64 -1.76 0.91 6.15
C LEU A 64 -1.47 1.93 7.25
N GLU A 65 -0.89 1.50 8.38
CA GLU A 65 -0.51 2.39 9.48
C GLU A 65 0.44 3.50 9.00
N LEU A 66 1.51 3.13 8.30
CA LEU A 66 2.50 4.06 7.79
C LEU A 66 1.93 4.95 6.69
N ALA A 67 1.16 4.37 5.76
CA ALA A 67 0.51 5.11 4.69
C ALA A 67 -0.44 6.17 5.27
N LYS A 68 -1.33 5.79 6.18
CA LYS A 68 -2.26 6.71 6.85
C LYS A 68 -1.54 7.79 7.66
N GLU A 69 -0.46 7.45 8.33
CA GLU A 69 0.39 8.43 9.02
C GLU A 69 0.95 9.47 8.04
N LYS A 70 1.51 9.02 6.90
CA LYS A 70 2.06 9.94 5.89
C LYS A 70 0.99 10.76 5.20
N LEU A 71 -0.22 10.21 5.07
CA LEU A 71 -1.39 10.91 4.54
C LEU A 71 -2.04 11.87 5.56
N GLY A 72 -1.58 11.90 6.81
CA GLY A 72 -2.20 12.71 7.87
C GLY A 72 -3.60 12.21 8.26
N MET A 73 -3.93 10.94 7.99
CA MET A 73 -5.23 10.32 8.25
C MET A 73 -5.30 9.61 9.61
N LYS A 74 -4.20 9.60 10.39
CA LYS A 74 -4.28 9.19 11.79
C LYS A 74 -5.09 10.24 12.54
N ALA A 75 -6.19 9.81 13.16
CA ALA A 75 -6.89 10.64 14.15
C ALA A 75 -5.89 11.09 15.21
N GLU A 76 -5.96 12.35 15.63
CA GLU A 76 -5.23 12.83 16.80
C GLU A 76 -5.51 11.86 17.96
N PRO A 77 -4.49 11.46 18.74
CA PRO A 77 -4.77 10.69 19.95
C PRO A 77 -5.73 11.52 20.80
N CYS A 78 -6.91 10.98 21.11
CA CYS A 78 -7.80 11.56 22.11
C CYS A 78 -7.06 11.56 23.44
N ASN A 79 -6.36 12.66 23.76
CA ASN A 79 -5.86 12.93 25.09
C ASN A 79 -7.10 13.06 25.99
N THR A 80 -7.41 11.97 26.69
CA THR A 80 -8.45 11.92 27.73
C THR A 80 -7.76 11.86 29.08
#